data_AF-A0A8J9X3J7-F1
#
_entry.id   AF-A0A8J9X3J7-F1
#
_cell.length_a   1.000
_cell.length_b   1.000
_cell.length_c   1.000
_cell.angle_alpha   90.00
_cell.angle_beta   90.00
_cell.angle_gamma   90.00
#
_symmetry.space_group_name_H-M   'P 1'
#
loop_
_entity.id
_entity.type
_entity.pdbx_description
1 polymer ?
#
loop_
_entity_poly.entity_id
_entity_poly.type
_entity_poly.pdbx_seq_one_letter_code
_entity_poly.pdbx_strand_id
1 'polypeptide(L)'
;MPIDINELRDYKGGDPAKWRRHMEQRFKDPSIVDQVLARDADWRELRSTIDQIRKDVNKLQKEVIAPKKKAREPCDDEVAQMKAMQVDIKDKEAQLPIAAAERDALLYKIGNVVDPEVPISKDEDADNLV
;
A
#
# COMPACT_ATOMS: atom_id res chain seq x y z
N MET A 1 10.51 -15.96 -4.98
CA MET A 1 9.29 -15.25 -4.51
C MET A 1 9.73 -13.97 -3.82
N PRO A 2 9.04 -12.84 -4.02
CA PRO A 2 9.31 -11.62 -3.25
C PRO A 2 9.06 -11.86 -1.77
N ILE A 3 9.70 -11.06 -0.93
CA ILE A 3 9.55 -11.12 0.52
C ILE A 3 8.13 -10.69 0.89
N ASP A 4 7.59 -11.23 1.99
CA ASP A 4 6.29 -10.76 2.45
C ASP A 4 6.44 -9.35 3.03
N ILE A 5 5.57 -8.43 2.61
CA ILE A 5 5.55 -7.09 3.17
C ILE A 5 5.26 -7.07 4.67
N ASN A 6 4.65 -8.13 5.20
CA ASN A 6 4.48 -8.30 6.63
C ASN A 6 5.83 -8.34 7.38
N GLU A 7 6.93 -8.73 6.73
CA GLU A 7 8.28 -8.70 7.32
C GLU A 7 8.90 -7.30 7.37
N LEU A 8 8.32 -6.33 6.65
CA LEU A 8 8.72 -4.92 6.72
C LEU A 8 7.85 -4.12 7.71
N ARG A 9 6.65 -4.62 8.00
CA ARG A 9 5.66 -3.93 8.85
C ARG A 9 5.98 -4.12 10.33
N ASP A 10 6.40 -3.05 10.97
CA ASP A 10 6.68 -2.97 12.41
C ASP A 10 5.54 -3.55 13.29
N TYR A 11 4.30 -3.19 13.00
CA TYR A 11 3.12 -3.59 13.76
C TYR A 11 2.76 -5.08 13.65
N LYS A 12 3.38 -5.80 12.70
CA LYS A 12 3.20 -7.25 12.49
C LYS A 12 4.42 -8.08 12.92
N GLY A 13 5.44 -7.44 13.52
CA GLY A 13 6.68 -8.10 13.92
C GLY A 13 7.76 -8.10 12.84
N GLY A 14 7.64 -7.25 11.83
CA GLY A 14 8.65 -7.04 10.80
C GLY A 14 9.76 -6.07 11.26
N ASP A 15 10.97 -6.28 10.74
CA ASP A 15 12.17 -5.51 11.09
C ASP A 15 12.76 -4.80 9.85
N PRO A 16 12.26 -3.61 9.48
CA PRO A 16 12.76 -2.90 8.30
C PRO A 16 14.24 -2.54 8.40
N ALA A 17 14.77 -2.35 9.62
CA ALA A 17 16.19 -2.12 9.85
C ALA A 17 17.07 -3.32 9.46
N LYS A 18 16.59 -4.55 9.68
CA LYS A 18 17.27 -5.77 9.26
C LYS A 18 17.37 -5.84 7.73
N TRP A 19 16.30 -5.47 7.05
CA TRP A 19 16.25 -5.43 5.59
C TRP A 19 17.14 -4.35 4.98
N ARG A 20 17.25 -3.18 5.60
CA ARG A 20 18.23 -2.14 5.18
C ARG A 20 19.66 -2.66 5.24
N ARG A 21 20.05 -3.31 6.34
CA ARG A 21 21.38 -3.92 6.49
C ARG A 21 21.64 -5.02 5.44
N HIS A 22 20.63 -5.83 5.13
CA HIS A 22 20.73 -6.88 4.11
C HIS A 22 20.92 -6.27 2.71
N MET A 23 20.25 -5.17 2.39
CA MET A 23 20.47 -4.42 1.15
C MET A 23 21.89 -3.88 1.05
N GLU A 24 22.40 -3.27 2.13
CA GLU A 24 23.77 -2.76 2.19
C GLU A 24 24.81 -3.87 1.98
N GLN A 25 24.62 -5.04 2.62
CA GLN A 25 25.48 -6.21 2.42
C GLN A 25 25.49 -6.73 0.97
N ARG A 26 24.40 -6.50 0.22
CA ARG A 26 24.27 -6.85 -1.20
C ARG A 26 24.65 -5.70 -2.13
N PHE A 27 25.16 -4.58 -1.60
CA PHE A 27 25.44 -3.35 -2.34
C PHE A 27 24.22 -2.80 -3.10
N LYS A 28 23.02 -3.09 -2.59
CA LYS A 28 21.76 -2.53 -3.07
C LYS A 28 21.40 -1.30 -2.25
N ASP A 29 20.56 -0.46 -2.84
CA ASP A 29 20.11 0.78 -2.23
C ASP A 29 19.12 0.50 -1.07
N PRO A 30 19.47 0.82 0.19
CA PRO A 30 18.60 0.59 1.34
C PRO A 30 17.35 1.49 1.31
N SER A 31 17.36 2.58 0.53
CA SER A 31 16.20 3.49 0.41
C SER A 31 14.98 2.80 -0.23
N ILE A 32 15.17 1.70 -0.95
CA ILE A 32 14.06 0.90 -1.51
C ILE A 32 13.16 0.38 -0.38
N VAL A 33 13.73 0.03 0.78
CA VAL A 33 12.94 -0.42 1.95
C VAL A 33 12.02 0.70 2.43
N ASP A 34 12.54 1.92 2.53
CA ASP A 34 11.77 3.09 2.95
C ASP A 34 10.72 3.47 1.90
N GLN A 35 11.04 3.33 0.61
CA GLN A 35 10.08 3.53 -0.48
C GLN A 35 8.92 2.50 -0.42
N VAL A 36 9.20 1.23 -0.15
CA VAL A 36 8.14 0.21 0.03
C VAL A 36 7.24 0.57 1.22
N LEU A 37 7.84 0.98 2.35
CA LEU A 37 7.08 1.38 3.53
C LEU A 37 6.20 2.60 3.25
N ALA A 38 6.73 3.61 2.56
CA ALA A 38 5.96 4.79 2.16
C ALA A 38 4.78 4.40 1.26
N ARG A 39 5.01 3.61 0.20
CA ARG A 39 3.93 3.16 -0.71
C ARG A 39 2.89 2.28 -0.01
N ASP A 40 3.30 1.48 0.96
CA ASP A 40 2.36 0.69 1.76
C ASP A 40 1.54 1.56 2.72
N ALA A 41 2.13 2.62 3.28
CA ALA A 41 1.41 3.61 4.08
C ALA A 41 0.38 4.35 3.22
N ASP A 42 0.77 4.83 2.04
CA ASP A 42 -0.13 5.48 1.08
C ASP A 42 -1.29 4.57 0.69
N TRP A 43 -1.01 3.29 0.41
CA TRP A 43 -2.04 2.31 0.09
C TRP A 43 -3.04 2.09 1.24
N ARG A 44 -2.54 2.05 2.50
CA ARG A 44 -3.39 1.93 3.69
C ARG A 44 -4.22 3.19 3.92
N GLU A 45 -3.64 4.37 3.71
CA GLU A 45 -4.35 5.64 3.83
C GLU A 45 -5.43 5.79 2.76
N LEU A 46 -5.14 5.42 1.51
CA LEU A 46 -6.13 5.35 0.42
C LEU A 46 -7.28 4.41 0.78
N ARG A 47 -6.96 3.22 1.28
CA ARG A 47 -7.97 2.25 1.72
C ARG A 47 -8.85 2.81 2.84
N SER A 48 -8.22 3.41 3.85
CA SER A 48 -8.93 4.04 4.96
C SER A 48 -9.81 5.20 4.50
N THR A 49 -9.30 6.03 3.59
CA THR A 49 -10.03 7.14 2.97
C THR A 49 -11.26 6.64 2.21
N ILE A 50 -11.14 5.58 1.42
CA ILE A 50 -12.28 4.96 0.71
C ILE A 50 -13.35 4.50 1.70
N ASP A 51 -12.95 3.81 2.76
CA ASP A 51 -13.88 3.33 3.79
C ASP A 51 -14.55 4.50 4.54
N GLN A 52 -13.84 5.60 4.76
CA GLN A 52 -14.37 6.82 5.35
C GLN A 52 -15.41 7.48 4.44
N ILE A 53 -15.08 7.71 3.16
CA ILE A 53 -16.02 8.29 2.17
C ILE A 53 -17.27 7.40 2.03
N ARG A 54 -17.13 6.07 2.06
CA ARG A 54 -18.27 5.15 2.04
C ARG A 54 -19.17 5.31 3.27
N LYS A 55 -18.59 5.52 4.45
CA LYS A 55 -19.36 5.82 5.66
C LYS A 55 -20.07 7.17 5.56
N ASP A 56 -19.38 8.17 5.04
CA ASP A 56 -19.93 9.52 4.88
C ASP A 56 -21.08 9.52 3.87
N VAL A 57 -20.95 8.82 2.74
CA VAL A 57 -22.03 8.59 1.76
C VAL A 57 -23.25 7.95 2.42
N ASN A 58 -23.04 6.89 3.22
CA ASN A 58 -24.13 6.20 3.92
C ASN A 58 -24.78 7.08 5.00
N LYS A 59 -24.00 7.90 5.71
CA LYS A 59 -24.51 8.89 6.66
C LYS A 59 -25.35 9.94 5.93
N LEU A 60 -24.82 10.53 4.86
CA LEU A 60 -25.48 11.56 4.05
C LEU A 60 -26.80 11.02 3.48
N GLN A 61 -26.83 9.76 3.03
CA GLN A 61 -28.05 9.10 2.58
C GLN A 61 -29.11 8.95 3.68
N LYS A 62 -28.71 8.60 4.91
CA LYS A 62 -29.64 8.39 6.03
C LYS A 62 -30.06 9.68 6.74
N GLU A 63 -29.13 10.61 6.92
CA GLU A 63 -29.33 11.85 7.67
C GLU A 63 -29.89 12.99 6.81
N VAL A 64 -29.65 12.96 5.50
CA VAL A 64 -30.03 14.08 4.62
C VAL A 64 -31.08 13.63 3.61
N ILE A 65 -30.80 12.59 2.81
CA ILE A 65 -31.70 12.17 1.73
C ILE A 65 -33.01 11.58 2.29
N ALA A 66 -32.95 10.73 3.32
CA ALA A 66 -34.15 10.10 3.89
C ALA A 66 -35.14 11.10 4.55
N PRO A 67 -34.71 12.06 5.39
CA PRO A 67 -35.62 13.04 5.97
C PRO A 67 -36.08 14.08 4.95
N LYS A 68 -35.23 14.56 4.04
CA LYS A 68 -35.67 15.52 3.02
C LYS A 68 -36.64 14.93 2.00
N LYS A 69 -36.48 13.66 1.63
CA LYS A 69 -37.47 12.93 0.81
C LYS A 69 -38.80 12.74 1.54
N LYS A 70 -38.79 12.62 2.87
CA LYS A 70 -40.00 12.66 3.70
C LYS A 70 -40.61 14.07 3.79
N ALA A 71 -39.78 15.11 3.79
CA ALA A 71 -40.20 16.52 3.85
C ALA A 71 -40.67 17.10 2.50
N ARG A 72 -40.55 16.36 1.38
CA ARG A 72 -40.83 16.83 0.01
C ARG A 72 -39.98 18.04 -0.43
N GLU A 73 -38.80 18.21 0.14
CA GLU A 73 -37.84 19.20 -0.33
C GLU A 73 -36.97 18.65 -1.49
N PRO A 74 -36.53 19.49 -2.44
CA PRO A 74 -35.61 19.06 -3.49
C PRO A 74 -34.28 18.64 -2.86
N CYS A 75 -33.87 17.39 -3.12
CA CYS A 75 -32.63 16.79 -2.60
C CYS A 75 -31.56 16.63 -3.70
N ASP A 76 -31.73 17.29 -4.84
CA ASP A 76 -30.89 17.03 -6.02
C ASP A 76 -29.41 17.35 -5.78
N ASP A 77 -29.10 18.38 -4.98
CA ASP A 77 -27.73 18.74 -4.61
C ASP A 77 -27.02 17.65 -3.79
N GLU A 78 -27.72 17.01 -2.85
CA GLU A 78 -27.15 15.95 -2.00
C GLU A 78 -27.03 14.62 -2.73
N VAL A 79 -27.97 14.34 -3.63
CA VAL A 79 -27.86 13.21 -4.56
C VAL A 79 -26.68 13.41 -5.52
N ALA A 80 -26.43 14.65 -5.97
CA ALA A 80 -25.27 14.99 -6.78
C ALA A 80 -23.96 14.83 -5.97
N GLN A 81 -23.90 15.29 -4.72
CA GLN A 81 -22.76 15.07 -3.84
C GLN A 81 -22.49 13.58 -3.59
N MET A 82 -23.54 12.79 -3.35
CA MET A 82 -23.43 11.34 -3.20
C MET A 82 -22.82 10.70 -4.45
N LYS A 83 -23.30 11.08 -5.64
CA LYS A 83 -22.74 10.59 -6.91
C LYS A 83 -21.29 11.01 -7.09
N ALA A 84 -20.93 12.25 -6.77
CA ALA A 84 -19.56 12.74 -6.83
C ALA A 84 -18.63 11.93 -5.90
N MET A 85 -19.05 11.69 -4.66
CA MET A 85 -18.31 10.86 -3.70
C MET A 85 -18.18 9.40 -4.18
N GLN A 86 -19.21 8.85 -4.83
CA GLN A 86 -19.13 7.50 -5.43
C GLN A 86 -18.16 7.43 -6.61
N VAL A 87 -18.06 8.49 -7.41
CA VAL A 87 -17.06 8.58 -8.48
C VAL A 87 -15.66 8.65 -7.87
N ASP A 88 -15.45 9.48 -6.84
CA ASP A 88 -14.16 9.60 -6.15
C ASP A 88 -13.75 8.28 -5.47
N ILE A 89 -14.71 7.53 -4.89
CA ILE A 89 -14.46 6.16 -4.42
C ILE A 89 -13.95 5.27 -5.54
N LYS A 90 -14.59 5.28 -6.72
CA LYS A 90 -14.16 4.45 -7.86
C LYS A 90 -12.78 4.84 -8.37
N ASP A 91 -12.48 6.13 -8.44
CA ASP A 91 -11.16 6.62 -8.86
C ASP A 91 -10.08 6.20 -7.87
N LYS A 92 -10.32 6.32 -6.57
CA LYS A 92 -9.38 5.86 -5.53
C LYS A 92 -9.25 4.33 -5.50
N GLU A 93 -10.34 3.60 -5.72
CA GLU A 93 -10.30 2.13 -5.86
C GLU A 93 -9.51 1.70 -7.10
N ALA A 94 -9.51 2.46 -8.18
CA ALA A 94 -8.67 2.22 -9.34
C ALA A 94 -7.18 2.51 -9.06
N GLN A 95 -6.87 3.40 -8.12
CA GLN A 95 -5.49 3.68 -7.68
C GLN A 95 -4.94 2.60 -6.73
N LEU A 96 -5.79 1.91 -5.94
CA LEU A 96 -5.35 0.83 -5.06
C LEU A 96 -4.52 -0.27 -5.75
N PRO A 97 -4.94 -0.86 -6.90
CA PRO A 97 -4.13 -1.88 -7.58
C PRO A 97 -2.85 -1.29 -8.18
N ILE A 98 -2.85 -0.01 -8.57
CA ILE A 98 -1.65 0.68 -9.08
C ILE A 98 -0.63 0.81 -7.95
N ALA A 99 -1.03 1.37 -6.81
CA ALA A 99 -0.18 1.50 -5.63
C ALA A 99 0.31 0.13 -5.12
N ALA A 100 -0.54 -0.91 -5.17
CA ALA A 100 -0.14 -2.27 -4.84
C ALA A 100 0.90 -2.82 -5.83
N ALA A 101 0.73 -2.60 -7.14
CA ALA A 101 1.68 -3.04 -8.16
C ALA A 101 3.03 -2.31 -8.05
N GLU A 102 3.02 -1.00 -7.76
CA GLU A 102 4.25 -0.23 -7.52
C GLU A 102 5.01 -0.73 -6.29
N ARG A 103 4.28 -0.97 -5.20
CA ARG A 103 4.83 -1.56 -3.98
C ARG A 103 5.40 -2.96 -4.23
N ASP A 104 4.67 -3.81 -4.96
CA ASP A 104 5.14 -5.15 -5.31
C ASP A 104 6.37 -5.09 -6.21
N ALA A 105 6.42 -4.18 -7.19
CA ALA A 105 7.59 -3.96 -8.04
C ALA A 105 8.82 -3.54 -7.21
N LEU A 106 8.63 -2.74 -6.15
CA LEU A 106 9.69 -2.40 -5.21
C LEU A 106 10.10 -3.59 -4.34
N LEU A 107 9.15 -4.41 -3.86
CA LEU A 107 9.43 -5.66 -3.13
C LEU A 107 10.26 -6.65 -3.97
N TYR A 108 10.00 -6.74 -5.28
CA TYR A 108 10.82 -7.53 -6.20
C TYR A 108 12.28 -7.07 -6.24
N LYS A 109 12.56 -5.77 -6.03
CA LYS A 109 13.93 -5.25 -6.01
C LYS A 109 14.68 -5.64 -4.73
N ILE A 110 13.99 -5.79 -3.60
CA ILE A 110 14.59 -6.13 -2.30
C ILE A 110 15.28 -7.51 -2.36
N GLY A 111 14.69 -8.46 -3.10
CA GLY A 111 15.18 -9.84 -3.17
C GLY A 111 14.98 -10.61 -1.86
N ASN A 112 15.08 -11.94 -1.88
CA ASN A 112 14.87 -12.77 -0.70
C ASN A 112 16.07 -12.72 0.27
N VAL A 113 15.85 -13.01 1.56
CA VAL A 113 16.96 -13.28 2.50
C VAL A 113 17.74 -14.48 1.97
N VAL A 114 19.06 -14.36 1.89
CA VAL A 114 19.95 -15.47 1.57
C VAL A 114 20.43 -16.07 2.88
N ASP A 115 20.52 -17.40 2.92
CA ASP A 115 21.00 -18.15 4.07
C ASP A 115 22.42 -17.65 4.50
N PRO A 116 22.69 -17.48 5.81
CA PRO A 116 23.99 -17.01 6.31
C PRO A 116 25.22 -17.81 5.87
N GLU A 117 25.06 -19.01 5.33
CA GLU A 117 26.15 -19.82 4.78
C GLU A 117 26.63 -19.41 3.38
N VAL A 118 25.92 -18.54 2.67
CA VAL A 118 26.33 -18.14 1.30
C VAL A 118 27.42 -17.06 1.38
N PRO A 119 28.64 -17.32 0.89
CA PRO A 119 29.71 -16.33 0.87
C PRO A 119 29.26 -15.06 0.14
N ILE A 120 29.45 -13.90 0.80
CA ILE A 120 29.20 -12.60 0.18
C ILE A 120 30.45 -12.26 -0.64
N SER A 121 30.59 -12.87 -1.81
CA SER A 121 31.70 -12.62 -2.74
C SER A 121 31.21 -11.81 -3.95
N LYS A 122 32.01 -10.84 -4.38
CA LYS A 122 31.69 -9.89 -5.46
C LYS A 122 32.38 -10.25 -6.79
N ASP A 123 33.11 -11.36 -6.80
CA ASP A 123 33.88 -11.88 -7.92
C ASP A 123 33.36 -13.28 -8.26
N GLU A 124 32.77 -13.44 -9.45
CA GLU A 124 32.31 -14.74 -9.97
C GLU A 124 33.48 -15.67 -10.37
N ASP A 125 34.73 -15.23 -10.26
CA ASP A 125 35.91 -15.95 -10.77
C ASP A 125 36.64 -16.84 -9.74
N ALA A 126 36.32 -16.76 -8.44
CA ALA A 126 37.11 -17.44 -7.39
C ALA A 126 36.41 -18.58 -6.64
N ASP A 127 35.09 -18.75 -6.76
CA ASP A 127 34.31 -19.63 -5.86
C ASP A 127 33.80 -20.93 -6.50
N ASN A 128 34.19 -21.26 -7.73
CA ASN A 128 34.05 -22.63 -8.23
C ASN A 128 35.28 -23.45 -7.79
N LEU A 129 35.35 -23.77 -6.51
CA LEU A 129 36.23 -24.82 -6.03
C LEU A 129 35.68 -26.17 -6.53
N VAL A 130 36.43 -26.74 -7.47
CA VAL A 130 36.33 -28.10 -8.04
C VAL A 130 36.32 -29.16 -6.96
#